data_AF-A0A3N0CGP1-F1
#
_entry.id   AF-A0A3N0CGP1-F1
#
_cell.length_a   1.000
_cell.length_b   1.000
_cell.length_c   1.000
_cell.angle_alpha   90.00
_cell.angle_beta   90.00
_cell.angle_gamma   90.00
#
_symmetry.space_group_name_H-M   'P 1'
#
loop_
_entity.id
_entity.type
_entity.pdbx_description
1 polymer ?
#
loop_
_entity_poly.entity_id
_entity_poly.type
_entity_poly.pdbx_seq_one_letter_code
_entity_poly.pdbx_strand_id
1 'polypeptide(L)'
;MPVPPAPPLLLTADAALRAELTRLAAAAGVTPDCTGSVVEALRLWSAASVVLVGADLVEEVADAAPVRRSLVHVVGLQEPSDAVYRPALGFGAERVLTLPRAEATVIDLFTDSDDGTSAYGALVGVIGGAGGVGSSIFAAALAQTLGEVGGALLVDADEHGAGVDRILGLGSAFGVRWDALAQSTGRLSARSLREALPRRGGLSVLAWPVDRSFAVSATVTREVLSAGRRGYPVVVVDLPRQPDPVAEEVLRHCDLVLLVCTTTAPAAAAATRVAARVPTSRSWVVLRGGVALGSDVETLLGLPVLRAMADQRGLDEAIGLGLGPLRSRRGPLARAAASAANLVLTLPGAR
;
A
#
# COMPACT_ATOMS: atom_id res chain seq x y z
N MET A 1 -9.93 10.89 21.27
CA MET A 1 -9.87 11.62 19.99
C MET A 1 -8.52 11.30 19.37
N PRO A 2 -8.44 11.05 18.05
CA PRO A 2 -7.14 10.95 17.39
C PRO A 2 -6.38 12.26 17.59
N VAL A 3 -5.10 12.17 17.95
CA VAL A 3 -4.22 13.34 18.05
C VAL A 3 -4.11 13.91 16.63
N PRO A 4 -4.32 15.23 16.42
CA PRO A 4 -4.12 15.82 15.10
C PRO A 4 -2.67 15.56 14.68
N PRO A 5 -2.42 15.25 13.40
CA PRO A 5 -1.06 14.99 12.96
C PRO A 5 -0.17 16.19 13.18
N ALA A 6 1.10 15.95 13.49
CA ALA A 6 2.04 17.04 13.64
C ALA A 6 2.17 17.76 12.28
N PRO A 7 2.25 19.09 12.29
CA PRO A 7 2.32 19.86 11.05
C PRO A 7 3.60 19.53 10.25
N PRO A 8 3.60 19.80 8.95
CA PRO A 8 4.82 19.78 8.13
C PRO A 8 5.86 20.75 8.66
N LEU A 9 7.13 20.43 8.48
CA LEU A 9 8.24 21.33 8.81
C LEU A 9 8.82 21.92 7.53
N LEU A 10 8.83 23.25 7.46
CA LEU A 10 9.52 24.04 6.44
C LEU A 10 10.77 24.66 7.03
N LEU A 11 11.94 24.19 6.61
CA LEU A 11 13.24 24.71 7.05
C LEU A 11 13.92 25.45 5.88
N THR A 12 13.94 26.78 5.91
CA THR A 12 14.69 27.59 4.93
C THR A 12 14.93 29.00 5.46
N ALA A 13 16.09 29.57 5.19
CA ALA A 13 16.41 30.98 5.46
C ALA A 13 16.03 31.88 4.26
N ASP A 14 15.82 31.30 3.07
CA ASP A 14 15.35 32.01 1.88
C ASP A 14 13.88 32.41 2.00
N ALA A 15 13.63 33.73 2.08
CA ALA A 15 12.30 34.30 2.19
C ALA A 15 11.43 34.06 0.94
N ALA A 16 12.03 34.01 -0.25
CA ALA A 16 11.30 33.78 -1.49
C ALA A 16 10.83 32.33 -1.58
N LEU A 17 11.71 31.37 -1.26
CA LEU A 17 11.35 29.97 -1.20
C LEU A 17 10.29 29.71 -0.11
N ARG A 18 10.45 30.33 1.06
CA ARG A 18 9.46 30.27 2.15
C ARG A 18 8.07 30.74 1.69
N ALA A 19 8.01 31.88 1.01
CA ALA A 19 6.74 32.42 0.51
C ALA A 19 6.08 31.49 -0.51
N GLU A 20 6.87 30.88 -1.40
CA GLU A 20 6.38 29.90 -2.37
C GLU A 20 5.83 28.64 -1.68
N LEU A 21 6.61 28.03 -0.79
CA LEU A 21 6.18 26.82 -0.07
C LEU A 21 4.96 27.06 0.82
N THR A 22 4.85 28.24 1.43
CA THR A 22 3.68 28.61 2.24
C THR A 22 2.43 28.74 1.37
N ARG A 23 2.56 29.29 0.15
CA ARG A 23 1.45 29.37 -0.83
C ARG A 23 0.98 27.97 -1.25
N LEU A 24 1.91 27.07 -1.53
CA LEU A 24 1.60 25.68 -1.91
C LEU A 24 0.97 24.92 -0.75
N ALA A 25 1.44 25.12 0.49
CA ALA A 25 0.81 24.55 1.68
C ALA A 25 -0.63 25.03 1.86
N ALA A 26 -0.87 26.34 1.67
CA ALA A 26 -2.22 26.91 1.71
C ALA A 26 -3.13 26.33 0.62
N ALA A 27 -2.61 26.08 -0.58
CA ALA A 27 -3.36 25.40 -1.65
C ALA A 27 -3.73 23.95 -1.28
N ALA A 28 -2.89 23.28 -0.48
CA ALA A 28 -3.18 21.96 0.10
C ALA A 28 -4.07 22.01 1.35
N GLY A 29 -4.41 23.20 1.86
CA GLY A 29 -5.19 23.37 3.11
C GLY A 29 -4.39 23.11 4.39
N VAL A 30 -3.05 23.10 4.32
CA VAL A 30 -2.16 22.74 5.43
C VAL A 30 -1.42 23.95 5.97
N THR A 31 -1.19 23.99 7.28
CA THR A 31 -0.38 25.02 7.94
C THR A 31 0.94 24.41 8.43
N PRO A 32 2.08 24.69 7.78
CA PRO A 32 3.37 24.16 8.18
C PRO A 32 4.03 24.97 9.31
N ASP A 33 4.80 24.31 10.15
CA ASP A 33 5.77 24.94 11.05
C ASP A 33 6.96 25.44 10.22
N CYS A 34 7.15 26.76 10.17
CA CYS A 34 8.21 27.39 9.38
C CYS A 34 9.34 27.89 10.29
N THR A 35 10.58 27.49 10.02
CA THR A 35 11.77 28.03 10.67
C THR A 35 12.92 28.23 9.69
N GLY A 36 13.81 29.17 10.00
CA GLY A 36 15.09 29.34 9.30
C GLY A 36 16.27 28.83 10.12
N SER A 37 16.02 28.23 11.29
CA SER A 37 17.06 27.74 12.20
C SER A 37 17.11 26.22 12.19
N VAL A 38 18.28 25.67 11.87
CA VAL A 38 18.50 24.21 11.94
C VAL A 38 18.26 23.70 13.37
N VAL A 39 18.68 24.44 14.39
CA VAL A 39 18.51 24.04 15.80
C VAL A 39 17.03 23.92 16.20
N GLU A 40 16.19 24.85 15.76
CA GLU A 40 14.74 24.77 16.01
C GLU A 40 14.12 23.62 15.21
N ALA A 41 14.51 23.47 13.94
CA ALA A 41 14.03 22.40 13.09
C ALA A 41 14.34 21.02 13.67
N LEU A 42 15.52 20.81 14.27
CA LEU A 42 15.88 19.55 14.92
C LEU A 42 14.91 19.16 16.06
N ARG A 43 14.30 20.13 16.75
CA ARG A 43 13.32 19.86 17.81
C ARG A 43 11.99 19.33 17.26
N LEU A 44 11.62 19.79 16.07
CA LEU A 44 10.37 19.42 15.38
C LEU A 44 10.56 18.22 14.43
N TRP A 45 11.81 17.94 14.04
CA TRP A 45 12.20 17.02 12.97
C TRP A 45 11.54 15.65 13.05
N SER A 46 11.59 15.01 14.22
CA SER A 46 11.07 13.66 14.40
C SER A 46 9.54 13.61 14.44
N ALA A 47 8.89 14.71 14.84
CA ALA A 47 7.44 14.77 14.99
C ALA A 47 6.75 15.14 13.68
N ALA A 48 7.38 15.97 12.83
CA ALA A 48 6.81 16.52 11.60
C ALA A 48 6.21 15.42 10.69
N SER A 49 5.11 15.71 10.01
CA SER A 49 4.52 14.75 9.06
C SER A 49 5.34 14.64 7.75
N VAL A 50 5.93 15.74 7.30
CA VAL A 50 6.91 15.82 6.20
C VAL A 50 7.92 16.93 6.51
N VAL A 51 9.16 16.78 6.05
CA VAL A 51 10.21 17.79 6.22
C VAL A 51 10.66 18.28 4.84
N LEU A 52 10.48 19.57 4.57
CA LEU A 52 11.03 20.23 3.38
C LEU A 52 12.18 21.14 3.80
N VAL A 53 13.38 20.82 3.33
CA VAL A 53 14.61 21.56 3.59
C VAL A 53 14.91 22.43 2.36
N GLY A 54 15.11 23.72 2.56
CA GLY A 54 15.55 24.62 1.51
C GLY A 54 16.97 24.28 1.07
N ALA A 55 17.22 24.36 -0.24
CA ALA A 55 18.54 24.12 -0.81
C ALA A 55 19.63 25.04 -0.21
N ASP A 56 19.24 26.18 0.38
CA ASP A 56 20.08 27.14 1.08
C ASP A 56 20.67 26.63 2.41
N LEU A 57 20.03 25.64 3.06
CA LEU A 57 20.45 25.12 4.38
C LEU A 57 20.94 23.67 4.32
N VAL A 58 21.13 23.10 3.13
CA VAL A 58 21.38 21.67 2.95
C VAL A 58 22.69 21.20 3.59
N GLU A 59 23.74 22.02 3.56
CA GLU A 59 25.03 21.72 4.19
C GLU A 59 24.93 21.76 5.72
N GLU A 60 24.32 22.81 6.27
CA GLU A 60 24.17 22.98 7.72
C GLU A 60 23.30 21.87 8.33
N VAL A 61 22.26 21.42 7.62
CA VAL A 61 21.44 20.28 8.04
C VAL A 61 22.22 18.97 7.98
N ALA A 62 23.07 18.77 6.96
CA ALA A 62 23.91 17.58 6.87
C ALA A 62 24.93 17.52 8.01
N ASP A 63 25.57 18.64 8.35
CA ASP A 63 26.52 18.76 9.45
C ASP A 63 25.85 18.54 10.81
N ALA A 64 24.61 19.00 10.96
CA ALA A 64 23.80 18.78 12.16
C ALA A 64 23.36 17.32 12.36
N ALA A 65 23.46 16.48 11.31
CA ALA A 65 23.21 15.04 11.33
C ALA A 65 21.91 14.63 12.07
N PRO A 66 20.73 15.07 11.60
CA PRO A 66 19.46 14.74 12.22
C PRO A 66 19.19 13.23 12.22
N VAL A 67 18.27 12.79 13.09
CA VAL A 67 17.78 11.41 13.11
C VAL A 67 17.17 11.07 11.74
N ARG A 68 17.58 9.94 11.17
CA ARG A 68 17.06 9.48 9.88
C ARG A 68 15.56 9.16 9.97
N ARG A 69 14.82 9.63 8.96
CA ARG A 69 13.39 9.40 8.78
C ARG A 69 13.03 9.43 7.29
N SER A 70 11.86 8.90 6.96
CA SER A 70 11.24 9.07 5.64
C SER A 70 10.62 10.46 5.50
N LEU A 71 10.21 10.80 4.27
CA LEU A 71 9.52 12.04 3.91
C LEU A 71 10.36 13.30 4.20
N VAL A 72 11.65 13.22 3.87
CA VAL A 72 12.56 14.36 3.86
C VAL A 72 12.87 14.72 2.41
N HIS A 73 12.61 15.96 2.02
CA HIS A 73 12.87 16.43 0.65
C HIS A 73 13.61 17.76 0.68
N VAL A 74 14.50 17.96 -0.28
CA VAL A 74 15.15 19.25 -0.49
C VAL A 74 14.37 20.01 -1.56
N VAL A 75 14.13 21.31 -1.35
CA VAL A 75 13.41 22.16 -2.31
C VAL A 75 14.23 23.41 -2.62
N GLY A 76 14.29 23.81 -3.88
CA GLY A 76 14.93 25.05 -4.31
C GLY A 76 14.16 25.74 -5.42
N LEU A 77 14.47 27.04 -5.62
CA LEU A 77 13.94 27.83 -6.74
C LEU A 77 14.84 27.74 -7.99
N GLN A 78 16.03 27.17 -7.86
CA GLN A 78 17.02 27.03 -8.93
C GLN A 78 17.32 25.55 -9.17
N GLU A 79 17.82 25.23 -10.36
CA GLU A 79 18.24 23.87 -10.70
C GLU A 79 19.43 23.47 -9.79
N PRO A 80 19.35 22.32 -9.09
CA PRO A 80 20.34 21.94 -8.11
C PRO A 80 21.68 21.61 -8.76
N SER A 81 22.76 22.14 -8.19
CA SER A 81 24.12 21.72 -8.53
C SER A 81 24.49 20.43 -7.77
N ASP A 82 25.59 19.80 -8.17
CA ASP A 82 26.14 18.61 -7.47
C ASP A 82 26.41 18.86 -5.98
N ALA A 83 26.63 20.13 -5.59
CA ALA A 83 26.83 20.54 -4.20
C ALA A 83 25.59 20.32 -3.33
N VAL A 84 24.38 20.28 -3.90
CA VAL A 84 23.14 20.06 -3.16
C VAL A 84 22.87 18.57 -2.94
N TYR A 85 23.20 17.73 -3.92
CA TYR A 85 22.86 16.30 -3.88
C TYR A 85 23.64 15.53 -2.82
N ARG A 86 24.95 15.78 -2.68
CA ARG A 86 25.80 15.01 -1.76
C ARG A 86 25.41 15.21 -0.29
N PRO A 87 25.21 16.44 0.23
CA PRO A 87 24.78 16.63 1.61
C PRO A 87 23.34 16.17 1.84
N ALA A 88 22.45 16.34 0.85
CA ALA A 88 21.07 15.85 0.91
C ALA A 88 21.00 14.33 1.19
N LEU A 89 21.86 13.55 0.55
CA LEU A 89 21.97 12.11 0.82
C LEU A 89 22.50 11.80 2.22
N GLY A 90 23.33 12.68 2.80
CA GLY A 90 23.92 12.53 4.13
C GLY A 90 22.86 12.39 5.23
N PHE A 91 21.86 13.29 5.21
CA PHE A 91 20.73 13.26 6.14
C PHE A 91 19.51 12.48 5.64
N GLY A 92 19.62 11.83 4.47
CA GLY A 92 18.61 10.90 3.96
C GLY A 92 17.43 11.56 3.23
N ALA A 93 17.64 12.68 2.55
CA ALA A 93 16.63 13.24 1.65
C ALA A 93 16.27 12.25 0.54
N GLU A 94 14.98 12.03 0.33
CA GLU A 94 14.47 11.13 -0.70
C GLU A 94 14.54 11.74 -2.10
N ARG A 95 14.34 13.06 -2.20
CA ARG A 95 14.29 13.80 -3.46
C ARG A 95 14.79 15.23 -3.31
N VAL A 96 15.35 15.77 -4.38
CA VAL A 96 15.62 17.20 -4.58
C VAL A 96 14.60 17.72 -5.60
N LEU A 97 13.85 18.75 -5.23
CA LEU A 97 12.72 19.29 -5.99
C LEU A 97 12.99 20.74 -6.37
N THR A 98 12.66 21.12 -7.61
CA THR A 98 12.86 22.49 -8.10
C THR A 98 11.54 23.11 -8.50
N LEU A 99 11.22 24.27 -7.92
CA LEU A 99 10.04 25.05 -8.25
C LEU A 99 10.32 25.98 -9.44
N PRO A 100 9.33 26.24 -10.32
CA PRO A 100 7.92 25.84 -10.22
C PRO A 100 7.63 24.42 -10.75
N ARG A 101 8.59 23.74 -11.36
CA ARG A 101 8.37 22.43 -12.02
C ARG A 101 7.79 21.37 -11.08
N ALA A 102 8.19 21.39 -9.81
CA ALA A 102 7.77 20.44 -8.80
C ALA A 102 6.61 20.93 -7.89
N GLU A 103 5.89 22.00 -8.25
CA GLU A 103 4.77 22.53 -7.44
C GLU A 103 3.72 21.48 -7.11
N ALA A 104 3.26 20.73 -8.13
CA ALA A 104 2.30 19.64 -7.94
C ALA A 104 2.83 18.60 -6.94
N THR A 105 4.09 18.18 -7.07
CA THR A 105 4.73 17.24 -6.15
C THR A 105 4.80 17.79 -4.72
N VAL A 106 5.01 19.10 -4.53
CA VAL A 106 5.07 19.71 -3.19
C VAL A 106 3.66 19.83 -2.57
N ILE A 107 2.66 20.23 -3.35
CA ILE A 107 1.25 20.24 -2.91
C ILE A 107 0.83 18.83 -2.49
N ASP A 108 1.23 17.83 -3.26
CA ASP A 108 1.01 16.42 -3.00
C ASP A 108 1.61 15.99 -1.65
N LEU A 109 2.86 16.37 -1.38
CA LEU A 109 3.53 16.09 -0.11
C LEU A 109 2.82 16.74 1.07
N PHE A 110 2.36 17.98 0.94
CA PHE A 110 1.57 18.63 1.99
C PHE A 110 0.21 17.94 2.19
N THR A 111 -0.48 17.61 1.11
CA THR A 111 -1.78 16.92 1.19
C THR A 111 -1.65 15.57 1.90
N ASP A 112 -0.60 14.81 1.59
CA ASP A 112 -0.35 13.49 2.20
C ASP A 112 0.03 13.61 3.69
N SER A 113 0.54 14.77 4.11
CA SER A 113 1.02 15.02 5.47
C SER A 113 -0.10 15.34 6.47
N ASP A 114 -1.23 15.88 6.00
CA ASP A 114 -2.43 16.20 6.81
C ASP A 114 -3.31 14.96 7.07
N ASP A 115 -3.15 13.91 6.25
CA ASP A 115 -3.80 12.60 6.46
C ASP A 115 -3.18 11.81 7.65
N GLY A 116 -2.08 12.31 8.23
CA GLY A 116 -1.60 11.94 9.55
C GLY A 116 -0.92 10.58 9.73
N THR A 117 -0.29 10.07 8.67
CA THR A 117 0.48 8.82 8.76
C THR A 117 1.84 9.01 8.09
N SER A 118 2.88 9.32 8.88
CA SER A 118 4.28 9.29 8.41
C SER A 118 4.74 7.90 7.95
N ALA A 119 3.91 6.87 8.13
CA ALA A 119 4.06 5.54 7.56
C ALA A 119 2.84 5.23 6.70
N TYR A 120 3.02 5.13 5.38
CA TYR A 120 2.04 4.50 4.50
C TYR A 120 1.70 3.11 5.04
N GLY A 121 0.43 2.74 5.02
CA GLY A 121 -0.02 1.39 5.29
C GLY A 121 0.69 0.36 4.42
N ALA A 122 0.85 -0.85 4.97
CA ALA A 122 1.53 -1.94 4.30
C ALA A 122 0.73 -2.39 3.06
N LEU A 123 1.42 -2.53 1.92
CA LEU A 123 0.84 -3.03 0.68
C LEU A 123 1.19 -4.50 0.49
N VAL A 124 0.18 -5.36 0.47
CA VAL A 124 0.33 -6.82 0.40
C VAL A 124 -0.30 -7.34 -0.89
N GLY A 125 0.50 -7.89 -1.79
CA GLY A 125 0.01 -8.54 -3.01
C GLY A 125 -0.29 -10.01 -2.76
N VAL A 126 -1.44 -10.51 -3.23
CA VAL A 126 -1.77 -11.94 -3.24
C VAL A 126 -1.93 -12.38 -4.69
N ILE A 127 -1.18 -13.39 -5.12
CA ILE A 127 -1.18 -13.86 -6.51
C ILE A 127 -1.27 -15.38 -6.57
N GLY A 128 -2.04 -15.91 -7.52
CA GLY A 128 -2.17 -17.35 -7.73
C GLY A 128 -1.04 -17.91 -8.62
N GLY A 129 -0.36 -18.96 -8.17
CA GLY A 129 0.61 -19.70 -8.99
C GLY A 129 -0.02 -20.48 -10.15
N ALA A 130 -1.30 -20.84 -10.01
CA ALA A 130 -2.08 -21.51 -11.06
C ALA A 130 -3.57 -21.13 -10.96
N GLY A 131 -4.40 -21.66 -11.86
CA GLY A 131 -5.83 -21.34 -11.91
C GLY A 131 -6.57 -22.14 -10.85
N GLY A 132 -7.54 -21.52 -10.17
CA GLY A 132 -8.33 -22.22 -9.14
C GLY A 132 -7.54 -22.62 -7.89
N VAL A 133 -6.34 -22.06 -7.67
CA VAL A 133 -5.55 -22.33 -6.45
C VAL A 133 -6.17 -21.70 -5.19
N GLY A 134 -7.09 -20.74 -5.37
CA GLY A 134 -7.78 -20.04 -4.29
C GLY A 134 -7.08 -18.76 -3.83
N SER A 135 -6.37 -18.05 -4.73
CA SER A 135 -5.73 -16.77 -4.41
C SER A 135 -6.72 -15.72 -3.91
N SER A 136 -7.82 -15.50 -4.63
CA SER A 136 -8.87 -14.54 -4.25
C SER A 136 -9.55 -14.91 -2.93
N ILE A 137 -9.76 -16.21 -2.69
CA ILE A 137 -10.29 -16.71 -1.41
C ILE A 137 -9.31 -16.41 -0.28
N PHE A 138 -8.03 -16.65 -0.50
CA PHE A 138 -6.99 -16.40 0.50
C PHE A 138 -6.80 -14.90 0.75
N ALA A 139 -6.84 -14.06 -0.29
CA ALA A 139 -6.79 -12.60 -0.19
C ALA A 139 -7.96 -12.07 0.66
N ALA A 140 -9.18 -12.54 0.37
CA ALA A 140 -10.37 -12.21 1.14
C ALA A 140 -10.26 -12.67 2.61
N ALA A 141 -9.76 -13.88 2.87
CA ALA A 141 -9.56 -14.39 4.22
C ALA A 141 -8.50 -13.60 5.00
N LEU A 142 -7.38 -13.26 4.36
CA LEU A 142 -6.33 -12.43 4.93
C LEU A 142 -6.87 -11.04 5.29
N ALA A 143 -7.56 -10.39 4.35
CA ALA A 143 -8.11 -9.05 4.56
C ALA A 143 -9.20 -9.05 5.64
N GLN A 144 -10.06 -10.08 5.72
CA GLN A 144 -10.99 -10.26 6.84
C GLN A 144 -10.26 -10.35 8.18
N THR A 145 -9.16 -11.12 8.24
CA THR A 145 -8.38 -11.30 9.48
C THR A 145 -7.73 -9.98 9.92
N LEU A 146 -7.15 -9.22 8.99
CA LEU A 146 -6.53 -7.92 9.26
C LEU A 146 -7.58 -6.85 9.64
N GLY A 147 -8.75 -6.90 9.01
CA GLY A 147 -9.88 -6.03 9.32
C GLY A 147 -10.40 -6.18 10.75
N GLU A 148 -10.25 -7.35 11.38
CA GLU A 148 -10.61 -7.55 12.80
C GLU A 148 -9.58 -6.94 13.78
N VAL A 149 -8.35 -6.63 13.32
CA VAL A 149 -7.26 -6.16 14.18
C VAL A 149 -7.14 -4.63 14.14
N GLY A 150 -6.94 -4.05 12.95
CA GLY A 150 -6.68 -2.62 12.79
C GLY A 150 -7.42 -1.96 11.62
N GLY A 151 -8.11 -2.77 10.82
CA GLY A 151 -8.76 -2.33 9.58
C GLY A 151 -7.95 -2.72 8.35
N ALA A 152 -8.63 -3.00 7.24
CA ALA A 152 -7.97 -3.38 6.00
C ALA A 152 -8.77 -2.92 4.77
N LEU A 153 -8.06 -2.65 3.68
CA LEU A 153 -8.63 -2.49 2.36
C LEU A 153 -8.29 -3.71 1.51
N LEU A 154 -9.28 -4.37 0.92
CA LEU A 154 -9.08 -5.35 -0.15
C LEU A 154 -9.38 -4.71 -1.51
N VAL A 155 -8.40 -4.74 -2.41
CA VAL A 155 -8.51 -4.25 -3.78
C VAL A 155 -8.50 -5.45 -4.73
N ASP A 156 -9.57 -5.60 -5.51
CA ASP A 156 -9.64 -6.56 -6.60
C ASP A 156 -8.97 -5.99 -7.85
N ALA A 157 -7.76 -6.46 -8.19
CA ALA A 157 -7.06 -6.02 -9.39
C ALA A 157 -7.26 -6.98 -10.58
N ASP A 158 -8.05 -8.05 -10.43
CA ASP A 158 -8.34 -8.99 -11.51
C ASP A 158 -9.70 -8.69 -12.17
N GLU A 159 -9.64 -7.90 -13.24
CA GLU A 159 -10.83 -7.53 -14.04
C GLU A 159 -11.58 -8.72 -14.65
N HIS A 160 -10.96 -9.91 -14.70
CA HIS A 160 -11.55 -11.13 -15.21
C HIS A 160 -11.93 -12.11 -14.10
N GLY A 161 -11.63 -11.76 -12.84
CA GLY A 161 -11.90 -12.56 -11.66
C GLY A 161 -13.39 -12.65 -11.33
N ALA A 162 -13.71 -13.60 -10.44
CA ALA A 162 -15.08 -13.84 -9.97
C ALA A 162 -15.69 -12.65 -9.20
N GLY A 163 -14.86 -11.71 -8.73
CA GLY A 163 -15.23 -10.58 -7.89
C GLY A 163 -15.07 -10.91 -6.40
N VAL A 164 -14.15 -10.23 -5.72
CA VAL A 164 -13.92 -10.44 -4.28
C VAL A 164 -15.10 -10.02 -3.41
N ASP A 165 -15.94 -9.10 -3.89
CA ASP A 165 -17.18 -8.70 -3.22
C ASP A 165 -18.21 -9.85 -3.19
N ARG A 166 -18.30 -10.67 -4.23
CA ARG A 166 -19.12 -11.89 -4.23
C ARG A 166 -18.61 -12.90 -3.21
N ILE A 167 -17.30 -13.10 -3.14
CA ILE A 167 -16.66 -13.99 -2.14
C ILE A 167 -17.01 -13.54 -0.71
N LEU A 168 -17.05 -12.22 -0.47
CA LEU A 168 -17.29 -11.62 0.85
C LEU A 168 -18.78 -11.41 1.20
N GLY A 169 -19.70 -11.68 0.26
CA GLY A 169 -21.13 -11.41 0.44
C GLY A 169 -21.48 -9.92 0.39
N LEU A 170 -20.70 -9.11 -0.33
CA LEU A 170 -20.83 -7.66 -0.46
C LEU A 170 -21.32 -7.20 -1.84
N GLY A 171 -21.75 -8.13 -2.71
CA GLY A 171 -22.20 -7.80 -4.07
C GLY A 171 -23.40 -6.86 -4.14
N SER A 172 -24.25 -6.80 -3.10
CA SER A 172 -25.40 -5.88 -3.00
C SER A 172 -25.16 -4.72 -2.03
N ALA A 173 -23.95 -4.57 -1.49
CA ALA A 173 -23.64 -3.51 -0.55
C ALA A 173 -23.46 -2.17 -1.28
N PHE A 174 -24.10 -1.12 -0.76
CA PHE A 174 -23.96 0.24 -1.29
C PHE A 174 -22.52 0.76 -1.14
N GLY A 175 -22.01 1.38 -2.20
CA GLY A 175 -20.74 2.10 -2.22
C GLY A 175 -20.06 2.02 -3.58
N VAL A 176 -18.90 2.67 -3.70
CA VAL A 176 -18.18 2.79 -4.96
C VAL A 176 -17.48 1.50 -5.38
N ARG A 177 -17.37 1.33 -6.69
CA ARG A 177 -16.69 0.25 -7.40
C ARG A 177 -15.74 0.87 -8.42
N TRP A 178 -15.00 0.05 -9.18
CA TRP A 178 -14.01 0.53 -10.15
C TRP A 178 -14.58 1.47 -11.22
N ASP A 179 -15.84 1.30 -11.63
CA ASP A 179 -16.53 2.17 -12.60
C ASP A 179 -16.61 3.63 -12.14
N ALA A 180 -17.00 3.85 -10.88
CA ALA A 180 -17.09 5.19 -10.30
C ALA A 180 -15.71 5.84 -10.16
N LEU A 181 -14.69 5.06 -9.79
CA LEU A 181 -13.33 5.58 -9.65
C LEU A 181 -12.63 5.81 -10.99
N ALA A 182 -12.93 5.00 -12.02
CA ALA A 182 -12.43 5.18 -13.37
C ALA A 182 -12.90 6.50 -14.00
N GLN A 183 -14.07 7.00 -13.59
CA GLN A 183 -14.62 8.29 -14.02
C GLN A 183 -14.13 9.46 -13.16
N SER A 184 -13.48 9.19 -12.03
CA SER A 184 -12.99 10.24 -11.14
C SER A 184 -11.79 10.95 -11.75
N THR A 185 -11.80 12.29 -11.71
CA THR A 185 -10.70 13.13 -12.16
C THR A 185 -10.02 13.77 -10.96
N GLY A 186 -8.68 13.67 -10.90
CA GLY A 186 -7.88 14.27 -9.84
C GLY A 186 -7.56 13.31 -8.70
N ARG A 187 -7.00 13.85 -7.61
CA ARG A 187 -6.56 13.08 -6.45
C ARG A 187 -7.74 12.50 -5.68
N LEU A 188 -7.55 11.27 -5.20
CA LEU A 188 -8.49 10.61 -4.30
C LEU A 188 -8.02 10.75 -2.85
N SER A 189 -8.80 11.40 -2.00
CA SER A 189 -8.45 11.51 -0.58
C SER A 189 -8.63 10.16 0.13
N ALA A 190 -7.78 9.87 1.12
CA ALA A 190 -7.87 8.66 1.92
C ALA A 190 -9.23 8.54 2.63
N ARG A 191 -9.72 9.66 3.14
CA ARG A 191 -11.03 9.76 3.80
C ARG A 191 -12.19 9.49 2.85
N SER A 192 -12.22 10.13 1.69
CA SER A 192 -13.28 9.94 0.69
C SER A 192 -13.32 8.50 0.21
N LEU A 193 -12.16 7.89 -0.05
CA LEU A 193 -12.08 6.47 -0.39
C LEU A 193 -12.66 5.61 0.75
N ARG A 194 -12.27 5.86 2.00
CA ARG A 194 -12.73 5.08 3.15
C ARG A 194 -14.24 5.17 3.39
N GLU A 195 -14.82 6.35 3.19
CA GLU A 195 -16.25 6.59 3.38
C GLU A 195 -17.10 6.05 2.22
N ALA A 196 -16.54 6.00 1.01
CA ALA A 196 -17.27 5.60 -0.20
C ALA A 196 -17.30 4.08 -0.43
N LEU A 197 -16.32 3.32 0.05
CA LEU A 197 -16.20 1.89 -0.23
C LEU A 197 -17.18 1.03 0.59
N PRO A 198 -17.72 -0.05 -0.01
CA PRO A 198 -18.45 -1.06 0.75
C PRO A 198 -17.58 -1.72 1.80
N ARG A 199 -18.20 -1.97 2.96
CA ARG A 199 -17.50 -2.43 4.16
C ARG A 199 -18.24 -3.52 4.91
N ARG A 200 -17.49 -4.36 5.61
CA ARG A 200 -17.99 -5.33 6.59
C ARG A 200 -17.03 -5.36 7.78
N GLY A 201 -17.50 -4.90 8.94
CA GLY A 201 -16.62 -4.69 10.10
C GLY A 201 -15.51 -3.69 9.76
N GLY A 202 -14.26 -4.03 10.06
CA GLY A 202 -13.08 -3.21 9.70
C GLY A 202 -12.52 -3.47 8.30
N LEU A 203 -13.17 -4.30 7.46
CA LEU A 203 -12.76 -4.56 6.08
C LEU A 203 -13.55 -3.69 5.10
N SER A 204 -12.83 -2.88 4.31
CA SER A 204 -13.36 -2.19 3.13
C SER A 204 -12.93 -2.90 1.86
N VAL A 205 -13.75 -2.82 0.80
CA VAL A 205 -13.54 -3.57 -0.44
C VAL A 205 -13.77 -2.70 -1.66
N LEU A 206 -12.73 -2.62 -2.51
CA LEU A 206 -12.87 -2.14 -3.88
C LEU A 206 -12.91 -3.35 -4.82
N ALA A 207 -14.05 -3.53 -5.48
CA ALA A 207 -14.28 -4.63 -6.41
C ALA A 207 -14.76 -4.11 -7.78
N TRP A 208 -14.77 -5.02 -8.75
CA TRP A 208 -15.34 -4.75 -10.06
C TRP A 208 -16.88 -4.77 -10.02
N PRO A 209 -17.55 -3.83 -10.68
CA PRO A 209 -18.99 -3.91 -10.90
C PRO A 209 -19.35 -5.10 -11.83
N VAL A 210 -20.65 -5.36 -11.94
CA VAL A 210 -21.17 -6.42 -12.84
C VAL A 210 -20.91 -6.05 -14.30
N ASP A 211 -21.15 -4.79 -14.67
CA ASP A 211 -20.83 -4.26 -16.00
C ASP A 211 -19.37 -3.80 -16.04
N ARG A 212 -18.56 -4.40 -16.91
CA ARG A 212 -17.13 -4.15 -17.04
C ARG A 212 -16.77 -3.49 -18.38
N SER A 213 -17.70 -2.78 -19.00
CA SER A 213 -17.48 -2.09 -20.28
C SER A 213 -16.67 -0.78 -20.14
N PHE A 214 -15.60 -0.78 -19.35
CA PHE A 214 -14.70 0.35 -19.15
C PHE A 214 -13.29 -0.14 -18.84
N ALA A 215 -12.29 0.71 -19.05
CA ALA A 215 -10.91 0.42 -18.70
C ALA A 215 -10.49 1.25 -17.49
N VAL A 216 -9.78 0.64 -16.55
CA VAL A 216 -9.12 1.35 -15.45
C VAL A 216 -7.68 1.68 -15.88
N SER A 217 -7.33 2.96 -15.86
CA SER A 217 -5.95 3.37 -16.20
C SER A 217 -4.98 3.07 -15.08
N ALA A 218 -3.69 2.92 -15.42
CA ALA A 218 -2.62 2.77 -14.43
C ALA A 218 -2.61 3.90 -13.40
N THR A 219 -2.90 5.14 -13.83
CA THR A 219 -2.99 6.31 -12.96
C THR A 219 -4.10 6.16 -11.91
N VAL A 220 -5.30 5.71 -12.30
CA VAL A 220 -6.41 5.49 -11.36
C VAL A 220 -6.05 4.40 -10.35
N THR A 221 -5.44 3.30 -10.80
CA THR A 221 -4.96 2.25 -9.88
C THR A 221 -3.93 2.78 -8.89
N ARG A 222 -2.95 3.57 -9.34
CA ARG A 222 -1.96 4.20 -8.46
C ARG A 222 -2.60 5.14 -7.44
N GLU A 223 -3.55 5.97 -7.86
CA GLU A 223 -4.29 6.88 -6.97
C GLU A 223 -5.07 6.13 -5.91
N VAL A 224 -5.78 5.05 -6.29
CA VAL A 224 -6.49 4.18 -5.35
C VAL A 224 -5.56 3.54 -4.35
N LEU A 225 -4.42 3.00 -4.78
CA LEU A 225 -3.46 2.37 -3.88
C LEU A 225 -2.79 3.42 -2.97
N SER A 226 -2.48 4.59 -3.50
CA SER A 226 -1.93 5.73 -2.74
C SER A 226 -2.90 6.16 -1.63
N ALA A 227 -4.16 6.44 -1.99
CA ALA A 227 -5.23 6.78 -1.05
C ALA A 227 -5.53 5.65 -0.06
N GLY A 228 -5.49 4.40 -0.53
CA GLY A 228 -5.64 3.21 0.31
C GLY A 228 -4.54 3.10 1.36
N ARG A 229 -3.28 3.30 0.98
CA ARG A 229 -2.15 3.24 1.91
C ARG A 229 -2.12 4.40 2.90
N ARG A 230 -2.62 5.59 2.53
CA ARG A 230 -2.86 6.67 3.51
C ARG A 230 -4.06 6.38 4.42
N GLY A 231 -5.03 5.62 3.92
CA GLY A 231 -6.33 5.42 4.56
C GLY A 231 -6.47 4.17 5.42
N TYR A 232 -5.59 3.19 5.28
CA TYR A 232 -5.70 1.89 5.92
C TYR A 232 -4.33 1.41 6.38
N PRO A 233 -4.21 0.75 7.54
CA PRO A 233 -2.92 0.21 7.98
C PRO A 233 -2.45 -0.93 7.07
N VAL A 234 -3.37 -1.66 6.44
CA VAL A 234 -3.03 -2.66 5.40
C VAL A 234 -3.94 -2.55 4.19
N VAL A 235 -3.31 -2.54 3.01
CA VAL A 235 -3.97 -2.72 1.72
C VAL A 235 -3.57 -4.08 1.16
N VAL A 236 -4.53 -4.98 1.00
CA VAL A 236 -4.38 -6.28 0.34
C VAL A 236 -4.84 -6.13 -1.10
N VAL A 237 -4.01 -6.53 -2.07
CA VAL A 237 -4.36 -6.52 -3.49
C VAL A 237 -4.47 -7.95 -4.00
N ASP A 238 -5.65 -8.35 -4.48
CA ASP A 238 -5.84 -9.60 -5.22
C ASP A 238 -5.37 -9.38 -6.66
N LEU A 239 -4.18 -9.88 -6.99
CA LEU A 239 -3.50 -9.61 -8.26
C LEU A 239 -3.92 -10.61 -9.34
N PRO A 240 -4.09 -10.14 -10.59
CA PRO A 240 -4.30 -11.05 -11.70
C PRO A 240 -3.05 -11.89 -11.92
N ARG A 241 -3.25 -13.16 -12.28
CA ARG A 241 -2.13 -14.06 -12.60
C ARG A 241 -1.49 -13.71 -13.94
N GLN A 242 -2.29 -13.27 -14.92
CA GLN A 242 -1.79 -12.94 -16.25
C GLN A 242 -0.87 -11.72 -16.17
N PRO A 243 0.21 -11.67 -16.98
CA PRO A 243 1.05 -10.48 -17.04
C PRO A 243 0.24 -9.29 -17.53
N ASP A 244 0.22 -8.24 -16.72
CA ASP A 244 -0.42 -6.97 -17.01
C ASP A 244 0.52 -5.86 -16.50
N PRO A 245 0.82 -4.79 -17.29
CA PRO A 245 1.74 -3.75 -16.88
C PRO A 245 1.38 -3.07 -15.55
N VAL A 246 0.09 -2.92 -15.25
CA VAL A 246 -0.37 -2.29 -14.01
C VAL A 246 -0.15 -3.24 -12.85
N ALA A 247 -0.57 -4.50 -12.95
CA ALA A 247 -0.36 -5.52 -11.93
C ALA A 247 1.13 -5.75 -11.63
N GLU A 248 1.98 -5.72 -12.65
CA GLU A 248 3.44 -5.78 -12.53
C GLU A 248 4.02 -4.61 -11.73
N GLU A 249 3.48 -3.41 -11.95
CA GLU A 249 3.87 -2.25 -11.18
C GLU A 249 3.43 -2.37 -9.72
N VAL A 250 2.18 -2.76 -9.46
CA VAL A 250 1.69 -2.98 -8.09
C VAL A 250 2.57 -4.01 -7.38
N LEU A 251 2.88 -5.12 -8.05
CA LEU A 251 3.70 -6.19 -7.52
C LEU A 251 5.12 -5.72 -7.14
N ARG A 252 5.72 -4.81 -7.92
CA ARG A 252 7.01 -4.17 -7.57
C ARG A 252 6.94 -3.23 -6.37
N HIS A 253 5.77 -2.71 -6.02
CA HIS A 253 5.60 -1.80 -4.89
C HIS A 253 5.08 -2.49 -3.62
N CYS A 254 4.61 -3.74 -3.72
CA CYS A 254 4.18 -4.52 -2.56
C CYS A 254 5.31 -4.67 -1.53
N ASP A 255 5.02 -4.39 -0.27
CA ASP A 255 5.91 -4.63 0.87
C ASP A 255 6.06 -6.14 1.16
N LEU A 256 5.02 -6.92 0.81
CA LEU A 256 4.98 -8.38 0.90
C LEU A 256 4.17 -8.98 -0.25
N VAL A 257 4.63 -10.08 -0.83
CA VAL A 257 3.87 -10.85 -1.84
C VAL A 257 3.61 -12.27 -1.35
N LEU A 258 2.35 -12.71 -1.43
CA LEU A 258 1.91 -14.05 -1.06
C LEU A 258 1.50 -14.81 -2.33
N LEU A 259 2.32 -15.78 -2.72
CA LEU A 259 2.04 -16.68 -3.83
C LEU A 259 1.23 -17.87 -3.34
N VAL A 260 -0.02 -18.00 -3.79
CA VAL A 260 -0.89 -19.12 -3.44
C VAL A 260 -0.70 -20.24 -4.46
N CYS A 261 -0.35 -21.43 -3.97
CA CYS A 261 -0.09 -22.60 -4.82
C CYS A 261 -0.85 -23.84 -4.29
N THR A 262 -1.04 -24.84 -5.14
CA THR A 262 -1.51 -26.16 -4.70
C THR A 262 -0.43 -27.22 -4.91
N THR A 263 -0.54 -28.34 -4.20
CA THR A 263 0.40 -29.46 -4.25
C THR A 263 0.33 -30.31 -5.54
N THR A 264 -0.53 -29.97 -6.50
CA THR A 264 -0.62 -30.72 -7.76
C THR A 264 0.56 -30.38 -8.67
N ALA A 265 1.16 -31.38 -9.33
CA ALA A 265 2.31 -31.17 -10.21
C ALA A 265 2.05 -30.12 -11.32
N PRO A 266 0.88 -30.08 -12.00
CA PRO A 266 0.61 -29.03 -12.99
C PRO A 266 0.53 -27.62 -12.38
N ALA A 267 -0.05 -27.49 -11.18
CA ALA A 267 -0.13 -26.19 -10.50
C ALA A 267 1.25 -25.72 -10.03
N ALA A 268 2.07 -26.62 -9.47
CA ALA A 268 3.42 -26.33 -9.06
C ALA A 268 4.31 -25.92 -10.26
N ALA A 269 4.19 -26.64 -11.39
CA ALA A 269 4.89 -26.30 -12.63
C ALA A 269 4.42 -24.96 -13.24
N ALA A 270 3.13 -24.61 -13.10
CA ALA A 270 2.64 -23.30 -13.51
C ALA A 270 3.15 -22.18 -12.58
N ALA A 271 3.23 -22.47 -11.29
CA ALA A 271 3.66 -21.52 -10.27
C ALA A 271 5.11 -21.06 -10.45
N THR A 272 5.99 -21.87 -11.06
CA THR A 272 7.38 -21.45 -11.37
C THR A 272 7.44 -20.19 -12.24
N ARG A 273 6.51 -20.05 -13.21
CA ARG A 273 6.42 -18.86 -14.07
C ARG A 273 5.97 -17.61 -13.32
N VAL A 274 5.12 -17.78 -12.30
CA VAL A 274 4.69 -16.68 -11.44
C VAL A 274 5.81 -16.34 -10.45
N ALA A 275 6.45 -17.35 -9.86
CA ALA A 275 7.56 -17.19 -8.93
C ALA A 275 8.74 -16.40 -9.56
N ALA A 276 9.03 -16.65 -10.85
CA ALA A 276 10.06 -15.91 -11.58
C ALA A 276 9.77 -14.40 -11.75
N ARG A 277 8.52 -13.96 -11.53
CA ARG A 277 8.09 -12.55 -11.65
C ARG A 277 8.04 -11.84 -10.30
N VAL A 278 8.11 -12.58 -9.17
CA VAL A 278 7.98 -11.99 -7.83
C VAL A 278 9.32 -11.72 -7.15
N PRO A 279 9.43 -10.65 -6.34
CA PRO A 279 10.67 -10.33 -5.64
C PRO A 279 10.94 -11.35 -4.52
N THR A 280 11.98 -12.16 -4.68
CA THR A 280 12.31 -13.27 -3.76
C THR A 280 12.50 -12.84 -2.31
N SER A 281 13.07 -11.65 -2.06
CA SER A 281 13.38 -11.14 -0.71
C SER A 281 12.16 -10.86 0.18
N ARG A 282 10.97 -10.75 -0.42
CA ARG A 282 9.71 -10.39 0.28
C ARG A 282 8.52 -11.19 -0.24
N SER A 283 8.78 -12.36 -0.82
CA SER A 283 7.74 -13.24 -1.34
C SER A 283 7.70 -14.54 -0.56
N TRP A 284 6.49 -15.00 -0.23
CA TRP A 284 6.26 -16.23 0.49
C TRP A 284 5.18 -17.07 -0.17
N VAL A 285 5.29 -18.39 -0.02
CA VAL A 285 4.33 -19.34 -0.57
C VAL A 285 3.30 -19.74 0.48
N VAL A 286 2.02 -19.70 0.09
CA VAL A 286 0.91 -20.32 0.82
C VAL A 286 0.47 -21.55 0.04
N LEU A 287 0.74 -22.73 0.60
CA LEU A 287 0.52 -24.00 -0.06
C LEU A 287 -0.81 -24.63 0.39
N ARG A 288 -1.67 -24.97 -0.57
CA ARG A 288 -2.95 -25.67 -0.35
C ARG A 288 -2.88 -27.12 -0.84
N GLY A 289 -3.44 -28.06 -0.08
CA GLY A 289 -3.60 -29.46 -0.52
C GLY A 289 -2.58 -30.45 0.05
N GLY A 290 -1.80 -30.06 1.07
CA GLY A 290 -0.96 -31.00 1.83
C GLY A 290 0.33 -30.39 2.40
N VAL A 291 0.66 -30.73 3.64
CA VAL A 291 1.85 -30.20 4.36
C VAL A 291 3.16 -30.93 4.02
N ALA A 292 3.08 -32.15 3.50
CA ALA A 292 4.25 -33.01 3.30
C ALA A 292 5.19 -32.56 2.17
N LEU A 293 4.72 -31.71 1.26
CA LEU A 293 5.45 -31.29 0.05
C LEU A 293 6.06 -29.88 0.18
N GLY A 294 6.18 -29.35 1.40
CA GLY A 294 6.68 -27.99 1.63
C GLY A 294 8.08 -27.77 1.06
N SER A 295 9.04 -28.61 1.45
CA SER A 295 10.46 -28.50 1.03
C SER A 295 10.65 -28.64 -0.48
N ASP A 296 9.86 -29.51 -1.12
CA ASP A 296 9.91 -29.72 -2.57
C ASP A 296 9.41 -28.48 -3.31
N VAL A 297 8.35 -27.85 -2.79
CA VAL A 297 7.79 -26.61 -3.33
C VAL A 297 8.75 -25.43 -3.12
N GLU A 298 9.38 -25.32 -1.95
CA GLU A 298 10.40 -24.29 -1.69
C GLU A 298 11.57 -24.41 -2.68
N THR A 299 12.07 -25.64 -2.87
CA THR A 299 13.13 -25.93 -3.83
C THR A 299 12.72 -25.59 -5.26
N LEU A 300 11.51 -25.98 -5.66
CA LEU A 300 11.00 -25.77 -7.02
C LEU A 300 10.74 -24.29 -7.33
N LEU A 301 10.20 -23.53 -6.37
CA LEU A 301 9.80 -22.15 -6.57
C LEU A 301 10.89 -21.14 -6.21
N GLY A 302 11.91 -21.56 -5.46
CA GLY A 302 12.94 -20.66 -4.93
C GLY A 302 12.39 -19.65 -3.91
N LEU A 303 11.26 -19.98 -3.28
CA LEU A 303 10.54 -19.12 -2.35
C LEU A 303 10.20 -19.90 -1.07
N PRO A 304 10.35 -19.29 0.12
CA PRO A 304 10.01 -19.96 1.37
C PRO A 304 8.51 -20.19 1.51
N VAL A 305 8.10 -21.33 2.07
CA VAL A 305 6.70 -21.65 2.37
C VAL A 305 6.36 -21.07 3.74
N LEU A 306 5.54 -20.01 3.74
CA LEU A 306 5.03 -19.42 4.98
C LEU A 306 4.08 -20.36 5.70
N ARG A 307 3.19 -21.00 4.93
CA ARG A 307 2.20 -21.91 5.49
C ARG A 307 1.71 -22.92 4.47
N ALA A 308 1.66 -24.19 4.88
CA ALA A 308 0.87 -25.21 4.21
C ALA A 308 -0.45 -25.47 4.95
N MET A 309 -1.52 -25.68 4.18
CA MET A 309 -2.87 -25.94 4.69
C MET A 309 -3.57 -27.05 3.89
N ALA A 310 -4.46 -27.77 4.58
CA ALA A 310 -5.43 -28.66 3.95
C ALA A 310 -6.57 -27.87 3.31
N ASP A 311 -7.41 -28.54 2.51
CA ASP A 311 -8.61 -27.92 1.95
C ASP A 311 -9.63 -27.54 3.04
N GLN A 312 -10.30 -26.41 2.82
CA GLN A 312 -11.33 -25.89 3.71
C GLN A 312 -12.70 -26.47 3.32
N ARG A 313 -13.30 -27.26 4.23
CA ARG A 313 -14.66 -27.77 4.04
C ARG A 313 -15.71 -26.66 4.24
N GLY A 314 -16.83 -26.76 3.52
CA GLY A 314 -17.99 -25.87 3.66
C GLY A 314 -17.77 -24.46 3.11
N LEU A 315 -16.71 -24.24 2.31
CA LEU A 315 -16.37 -22.93 1.76
C LEU A 315 -17.44 -22.42 0.78
N ASP A 316 -17.88 -23.28 -0.16
CA ASP A 316 -18.88 -22.90 -1.18
C ASP A 316 -20.23 -22.55 -0.55
N GLU A 317 -20.66 -23.33 0.45
CA GLU A 317 -21.87 -23.04 1.23
C GLU A 317 -21.75 -21.70 1.97
N ALA A 318 -20.62 -21.45 2.64
CA ALA A 318 -20.40 -20.21 3.37
C ALA A 318 -20.42 -18.98 2.45
N ILE A 319 -19.78 -19.08 1.28
CA ILE A 319 -19.78 -18.01 0.27
C ILE A 319 -21.18 -17.83 -0.31
N GLY A 320 -21.88 -18.92 -0.65
CA GLY A 320 -23.25 -18.87 -1.17
C GLY A 320 -24.25 -18.23 -0.21
N LEU A 321 -24.02 -18.36 1.09
CA LEU A 321 -24.79 -17.67 2.15
C LEU A 321 -24.32 -16.24 2.44
N GLY A 322 -23.32 -15.72 1.71
CA GLY A 322 -22.75 -14.38 1.92
C GLY A 322 -21.95 -14.25 3.23
N LEU A 323 -21.55 -15.35 3.86
CA LEU A 323 -20.82 -15.32 5.13
C LEU A 323 -19.33 -15.00 4.96
N GLY A 324 -18.80 -15.11 3.75
CA GLY A 324 -17.39 -14.95 3.46
C GLY A 324 -16.57 -16.22 3.65
N PRO A 325 -15.28 -16.21 3.31
CA PRO A 325 -14.41 -17.37 3.38
C PRO A 325 -14.07 -17.79 4.83
N LEU A 326 -14.12 -16.86 5.79
CA LEU A 326 -13.89 -17.13 7.21
C LEU A 326 -15.19 -17.09 8.04
N ARG A 327 -15.99 -18.16 7.95
CA ARG A 327 -17.17 -18.33 8.83
C ARG A 327 -16.79 -18.52 10.31
N SER A 328 -15.58 -19.02 10.58
CA SER A 328 -15.07 -19.22 11.94
C SER A 328 -13.56 -18.99 12.00
N ARG A 329 -13.05 -18.62 13.18
CA ARG A 329 -11.60 -18.53 13.43
C ARG A 329 -10.90 -19.89 13.52
N ARG A 330 -11.64 -20.99 13.34
CA ARG A 330 -11.13 -22.36 13.34
C ARG A 330 -11.09 -22.89 11.91
N GLY A 331 -10.02 -23.60 11.56
CA GLY A 331 -9.90 -24.29 10.28
C GLY A 331 -8.55 -24.08 9.60
N PRO A 332 -8.26 -24.85 8.53
CA PRO A 332 -7.04 -24.67 7.75
C PRO A 332 -6.88 -23.25 7.18
N LEU A 333 -7.92 -22.70 6.55
CA LEU A 333 -7.87 -21.38 5.92
C LEU A 333 -7.70 -20.25 6.95
N ALA A 334 -8.48 -20.28 8.03
CA ALA A 334 -8.38 -19.29 9.11
C ALA A 334 -6.97 -19.27 9.74
N ARG A 335 -6.36 -20.44 9.96
CA ARG A 335 -4.99 -20.53 10.50
C ARG A 335 -3.94 -20.04 9.51
N ALA A 336 -4.13 -20.27 8.22
CA ALA A 336 -3.22 -19.77 7.20
C ALA A 336 -3.32 -18.24 7.05
N ALA A 337 -4.53 -17.70 7.03
CA ALA A 337 -4.78 -16.26 7.04
C ALA A 337 -4.19 -15.59 8.30
N ALA A 338 -4.34 -16.20 9.48
CA ALA A 338 -3.74 -15.71 10.72
C ALA A 338 -2.20 -15.73 10.69
N SER A 339 -1.58 -16.80 10.15
CA SER A 339 -0.12 -16.85 9.96
C SER A 339 0.38 -15.74 9.04
N ALA A 340 -0.33 -15.48 7.94
CA ALA A 340 -0.01 -14.38 7.03
C ALA A 340 -0.26 -13.01 7.66
N ALA A 341 -1.37 -12.82 8.38
CA ALA A 341 -1.65 -11.59 9.09
C ALA A 341 -0.54 -11.26 10.11
N ASN A 342 -0.04 -12.25 10.85
CA ASN A 342 1.07 -12.03 11.78
C ASN A 342 2.34 -11.53 11.09
N LEU A 343 2.67 -12.08 9.91
CA LEU A 343 3.81 -11.60 9.11
C LEU A 343 3.54 -10.18 8.61
N VAL A 344 2.34 -9.89 8.10
CA VAL A 344 1.96 -8.55 7.64
C VAL A 344 2.07 -7.52 8.77
N LEU A 345 1.63 -7.84 9.99
CA LEU A 345 1.68 -6.95 11.16
C LEU A 345 3.10 -6.69 11.70
N THR A 346 4.13 -7.31 11.11
CA THR A 346 5.55 -6.97 11.35
C THR A 346 6.08 -5.92 10.37
N LEU A 347 5.35 -5.64 9.29
CA LEU A 347 5.74 -4.63 8.31
C LEU A 347 5.57 -3.22 8.90
N PRO A 348 6.44 -2.27 8.51
CA PRO A 348 6.24 -0.86 8.82
C PRO A 348 4.86 -0.37 8.34
N GLY A 349 4.16 0.40 9.16
CA GLY A 349 2.84 0.97 8.82
C GLY A 349 1.64 0.02 8.96
N ALA A 350 1.85 -1.25 9.30
CA ALA A 350 0.76 -2.24 9.42
C ALA A 350 -0.04 -2.18 10.74
N ARG A 351 0.20 -1.20 11.61
CA ARG A 351 -0.42 -1.08 12.95
C ARG A 351 -0.99 0.30 13.21
#